data_AF-A0A2N3FXG6-F1
#
_entry.id   AF-A0A2N3FXG6-F1
#
_cell.length_a   1.000
_cell.length_b   1.000
_cell.length_c   1.000
_cell.angle_alpha   90.00
_cell.angle_beta   90.00
_cell.angle_gamma   90.00
#
_symmetry.space_group_name_H-M   'P 1'
#
loop_
_entity.id
_entity.type
_entity.pdbx_description
1 polymer ?
#
loop_
_entity_poly.entity_id
_entity_poly.type
_entity_poly.pdbx_seq_one_letter_code
_entity_poly.pdbx_strand_id
1 'polypeptide(L)' 'MTTQITVRLPDHLVEYLDTQVRAGDAASRAAAVARAIERERRHHVAMEDARIYAAASDDADLAAFTARAAANSPALD' A
#
# COMPACT_ATOMS: atom_id res chain seq x y z
N MET A 1 -19.87 8.27 -6.33
CA MET A 1 -20.54 7.60 -7.47
C MET A 1 -19.98 6.19 -7.57
N THR A 2 -20.81 5.19 -7.80
CA THR A 2 -20.38 3.80 -7.99
C THR A 2 -20.89 3.28 -9.32
N THR A 3 -20.14 2.38 -9.95
CA THR A 3 -20.50 1.75 -11.21
C THR A 3 -20.55 0.25 -11.00
N GLN A 4 -21.62 -0.40 -11.47
CA GLN A 4 -21.76 -1.85 -11.37
C GLN A 4 -21.15 -2.52 -12.60
N ILE A 5 -20.35 -3.56 -12.35
CA ILE A 5 -19.73 -4.40 -13.39
C ILE A 5 -20.00 -5.87 -13.08
N THR A 6 -20.04 -6.71 -14.11
CA THR A 6 -20.04 -8.17 -13.95
C THR A 6 -18.64 -8.69 -14.17
N VAL A 7 -18.09 -9.41 -13.19
CA VAL A 7 -16.73 -9.96 -13.21
C VAL A 7 -16.78 -11.46 -12.93
N ARG A 8 -15.96 -12.22 -13.64
CA ARG A 8 -15.73 -13.64 -13.35
C ARG A 8 -14.51 -13.74 -12.43
N LEU A 9 -14.68 -14.40 -11.29
CA LEU A 9 -13.63 -14.67 -10.33
C LEU A 9 -13.52 -16.18 -10.12
N PRO A 10 -12.32 -16.71 -9.86
CA PRO A 10 -12.15 -18.08 -9.38
C PRO A 10 -12.97 -18.34 -8.12
N ASP A 11 -13.54 -19.54 -8.01
CA ASP A 11 -14.44 -19.92 -6.90
C ASP A 11 -13.80 -19.69 -5.53
N HIS A 12 -12.53 -20.06 -5.37
CA HIS A 12 -11.80 -19.88 -4.11
C HIS A 12 -11.69 -18.41 -3.65
N LEU A 13 -11.65 -17.46 -4.59
CA LEU A 13 -11.65 -16.02 -4.23
C LEU A 13 -13.04 -15.57 -3.79
N VAL A 14 -14.10 -16.12 -4.39
CA VAL A 14 -15.48 -15.85 -3.98
C VAL A 14 -15.72 -16.41 -2.58
N GLU A 15 -15.26 -17.63 -2.30
CA GLU A 15 -15.34 -18.26 -0.96
C GLU A 15 -14.61 -17.45 0.11
N TYR A 16 -13.45 -16.88 -0.23
CA TYR A 16 -12.71 -15.99 0.67
C TYR A 16 -13.50 -14.70 0.97
N LEU A 17 -14.06 -14.04 -0.05
CA LEU A 17 -14.90 -12.86 0.13
C LEU A 17 -16.12 -13.17 1.00
N ASP A 18 -16.74 -14.32 0.79
CA ASP A 18 -17.90 -14.78 1.56
C ASP A 18 -17.56 -14.98 3.03
N THR A 19 -16.37 -15.53 3.30
CA THR A 19 -15.89 -15.72 4.66
C THR A 19 -15.68 -14.38 5.36
N GLN A 20 -15.14 -13.37 4.67
CA GLN A 20 -14.98 -12.03 5.24
C GLN A 20 -16.32 -11.36 5.56
N VAL A 21 -17.32 -11.51 4.69
CA VAL A 21 -18.65 -10.94 4.93
C VAL A 21 -19.34 -11.66 6.09
N ARG A 22 -19.27 -13.00 6.13
CA ARG A 22 -19.86 -13.82 7.19
C ARG A 22 -19.21 -13.56 8.55
N ALA A 23 -17.90 -13.29 8.59
CA ALA A 23 -17.18 -12.92 9.80
C ALA A 23 -17.50 -11.49 10.28
N GLY A 24 -18.16 -10.67 9.46
CA GLY A 24 -18.43 -9.26 9.76
C GLY A 24 -17.27 -8.32 9.43
N ASP A 25 -16.17 -8.83 8.89
CA ASP A 25 -15.00 -8.04 8.49
C ASP A 25 -15.28 -7.12 7.30
N ALA A 26 -16.37 -7.38 6.56
CA ALA A 26 -16.84 -6.53 5.47
C ALA A 26 -18.37 -6.48 5.44
N ALA A 27 -18.92 -5.28 5.24
CA ALA A 27 -20.37 -5.06 5.17
C ALA A 27 -21.02 -5.70 3.92
N SER A 28 -20.24 -5.98 2.87
CA SER A 28 -20.70 -6.67 1.66
C SER A 28 -19.53 -7.18 0.82
N ARG A 29 -19.80 -8.07 -0.15
CA ARG A 29 -18.80 -8.52 -1.14
C ARG A 29 -18.20 -7.35 -1.92
N ALA A 30 -19.04 -6.40 -2.32
CA ALA A 30 -18.57 -5.21 -3.04
C ALA A 30 -17.63 -4.35 -2.17
N ALA A 31 -17.94 -4.19 -0.87
CA ALA A 31 -17.06 -3.48 0.06
C ALA A 31 -15.72 -4.20 0.26
N ALA A 32 -15.75 -5.55 0.36
CA ALA A 32 -14.55 -6.36 0.46
C ALA A 32 -13.66 -6.23 -0.80
N VAL A 33 -14.26 -6.33 -1.99
CA VAL A 33 -13.57 -6.15 -3.27
C VAL A 33 -13.00 -4.74 -3.41
N ALA A 34 -13.78 -3.71 -3.11
CA ALA A 34 -13.34 -2.32 -3.19
C ALA A 34 -12.13 -2.08 -2.26
N ARG A 35 -12.18 -2.59 -1.03
CA ARG A 35 -11.06 -2.50 -0.09
C ARG A 35 -9.81 -3.21 -0.60
N ALA A 36 -9.96 -4.40 -1.20
CA ALA A 36 -8.84 -5.15 -1.77
C ALA A 36 -8.18 -4.38 -2.92
N ILE A 37 -8.98 -3.86 -3.85
CA ILE A 37 -8.50 -3.08 -5.00
C ILE A 37 -7.82 -1.78 -4.53
N GLU A 38 -8.38 -1.08 -3.55
CA GLU A 38 -7.77 0.15 -3.04
C GLU A 38 -6.43 -0.10 -2.32
N ARG A 39 -6.30 -1.25 -1.65
CA ARG A 39 -5.01 -1.67 -1.08
C ARG A 39 -3.98 -1.91 -2.19
N GLU A 40 -4.36 -2.57 -3.27
CA GLU A 40 -3.46 -2.81 -4.41
C GLU A 40 -3.08 -1.51 -5.12
N ARG A 41 -4.04 -0.61 -5.31
CA ARG A 41 -3.78 0.72 -5.89
C ARG A 41 -2.75 1.49 -5.07
N ARG A 42 -2.90 1.51 -3.73
CA ARG A 42 -1.93 2.14 -2.83
C ARG A 42 -0.56 1.47 -2.89
N HIS A 43 -0.51 0.15 -3.05
CA HIS A 43 0.75 -0.58 -3.22
C HIS A 43 1.48 -0.14 -4.49
N HIS A 44 0.79 -0.08 -5.64
CA HIS A 44 1.39 0.38 -6.90
C HIS A 44 1.90 1.82 -6.84
N VAL A 45 1.15 2.73 -6.21
CA VAL A 45 1.61 4.12 -6.04
C VAL A 45 2.90 4.16 -5.22
N ALA A 46 2.94 3.48 -4.07
CA ALA A 46 4.13 3.44 -3.23
C ALA A 46 5.34 2.80 -3.94
N MET A 47 5.11 1.78 -4.76
CA MET A 47 6.16 1.17 -5.56
C MET A 47 6.71 2.13 -6.62
N GLU A 48 5.85 2.88 -7.30
CA GLU A 48 6.31 3.86 -8.30
C GLU A 48 7.07 5.00 -7.64
N ASP A 49 6.58 5.51 -6.51
CA ASP A 49 7.29 6.53 -5.73
C ASP A 49 8.67 6.01 -5.29
N ALA A 50 8.75 4.79 -4.76
CA ALA A 50 10.02 4.17 -4.38
C ALA A 50 10.96 4.01 -5.58
N ARG A 51 10.43 3.70 -6.77
CA ARG A 51 11.22 3.60 -8.01
C ARG A 51 11.76 4.97 -8.43
N ILE A 52 10.97 6.03 -8.31
CA ILE A 52 11.39 7.40 -8.58
C ILE A 52 12.51 7.81 -7.61
N TYR A 53 12.31 7.58 -6.31
CA TYR A 53 13.32 7.87 -5.29
C TYR A 53 14.60 7.07 -5.50
N ALA A 54 14.51 5.79 -5.88
CA ALA A 54 15.69 4.97 -6.17
C ALA A 54 16.43 5.40 -7.44
N ALA A 55 15.74 6.01 -8.40
CA ALA A 55 16.33 6.54 -9.62
C ALA A 55 16.89 7.96 -9.46
N ALA A 56 16.46 8.71 -8.44
CA ALA A 56 17.05 9.98 -8.09
C ALA A 56 18.48 9.76 -7.57
N SER A 57 19.44 10.52 -8.10
CA SER A 57 20.79 10.57 -7.54
C SER A 57 20.74 11.09 -6.10
N ASP A 58 21.75 10.72 -5.31
CA ASP A 58 21.87 11.14 -3.91
C ASP A 58 21.71 12.67 -3.80
N ASP A 59 20.76 13.09 -2.97
CA ASP A 59 20.51 14.50 -2.69
C ASP A 59 21.63 15.00 -1.78
N ALA A 60 22.52 15.82 -2.34
CA ALA A 60 23.73 16.29 -1.66
C ALA A 60 23.42 17.06 -0.36
N ASP A 61 22.31 17.80 -0.31
CA ASP A 61 21.90 18.52 0.88
C ASP A 61 21.36 17.57 1.95
N LEU A 62 20.60 16.54 1.55
CA LEU A 62 20.15 15.48 2.46
C LEU A 62 21.32 14.63 2.98
N ALA A 63 22.30 14.33 2.13
CA ALA A 63 23.53 13.63 2.51
C ALA A 63 24.36 14.47 3.50
N ALA A 64 24.49 15.78 3.27
CA ALA A 64 25.17 16.69 4.18
C ALA A 64 24.42 16.79 5.53
N PHE A 65 23.09 16.85 5.51
CA PHE A 65 22.27 16.87 6.72
C PHE A 65 22.40 15.58 7.54
N THR A 66 22.29 14.42 6.91
CA THR A 66 22.43 13.12 7.60
C THR A 66 23.83 12.93 8.19
N ALA A 67 24.88 13.33 7.46
CA ALA A 67 26.25 13.33 7.98
C ALA A 67 26.41 14.25 9.21
N ARG A 68 25.82 15.45 9.17
CA ARG A 68 25.85 16.40 10.29
C ARG A 68 25.04 15.91 11.49
N ALA A 69 23.90 15.28 11.26
CA ALA A 69 23.08 14.69 12.31
C ALA A 69 23.81 13.53 12.99
N ALA A 70 24.41 12.60 12.22
CA ALA A 70 25.18 11.48 12.76
C ALA A 70 26.39 11.96 13.59
N ALA A 71 27.07 13.02 13.17
CA ALA A 71 28.18 13.62 13.93
C ALA A 71 27.74 14.28 15.25
N ASN A 72 26.46 14.63 15.38
CA ASN A 72 25.91 15.36 16.53
C ASN A 72 25.00 14.49 17.41
N SER A 73 24.71 13.23 17.03
CA SER A 73 23.96 12.31 17.88
C SER A 73 24.84 11.85 19.05
N PRO A 74 24.49 12.14 20.32
CA PRO A 74 25.10 11.44 21.43
C PRO A 74 24.74 9.96 21.26
N ALA A 75 25.73 9.07 21.39
CA ALA A 75 25.47 7.63 21.37
C ALA A 75 24.33 7.33 22.34
N LEU A 76 23.18 6.89 21.80
CA LEU A 76 22.10 6.35 22.60
C LEU A 76 22.54 4.92 22.96
N ASP A 77 23.29 4.81 24.07
CA ASP A 77 23.49 3.56 24.80
C ASP A 77 22.17 3.07 25.42
#